data_AF-A0A1Q7PZD8-F1
#
_entry.id   AF-A0A1Q7PZD8-F1
#
_cell.length_a   1.000
_cell.length_b   1.000
_cell.length_c   1.000
_cell.angle_alpha   90.00
_cell.angle_beta   90.00
_cell.angle_gamma   90.00
#
_symmetry.space_group_name_H-M   'P 1'
#
loop_
_entity.id
_entity.type
_entity.pdbx_description
1 polymer ?
#
loop_
_entity_poly.entity_id
_entity_poly.type
_entity_poly.pdbx_seq_one_letter_code
_entity_poly.pdbx_strand_id
1 'polypeptide(L)'
;MVEVAMDMDLMCSPAFEMRELGSMRTVACLAQKIAHVGNMLTTYPSEVVERDVSSPIISLALRKGIIREDELGDKAAVPKVGKLEWVFKNKAYSYIKKVAEYEKEIRSINIRGFSNYLVELIERFEGSRLLR
;
A
#
# COMPACT_ATOMS: atom_id res chain seq x y z
N MET A 1 7.15 6.79 5.57
CA MET A 1 6.34 8.02 5.50
C MET A 1 6.48 8.60 4.11
N VAL A 2 5.44 8.46 3.27
CA VAL A 2 5.46 8.94 1.87
C VAL A 2 5.11 10.43 1.80
N GLU A 3 4.10 10.87 2.56
CA GLU A 3 3.61 12.27 2.52
C GLU A 3 4.69 13.28 2.91
N VAL A 4 5.42 13.03 4.01
CA VAL A 4 6.50 13.93 4.46
C VAL A 4 7.65 14.02 3.45
N ALA A 5 8.01 12.90 2.81
CA ALA A 5 9.04 12.91 1.77
C ALA A 5 8.62 13.79 0.59
N MET A 6 7.37 13.64 0.14
CA MET A 6 6.82 14.44 -0.96
C MET A 6 6.68 15.92 -0.58
N ASP A 7 6.26 16.25 0.65
CA ASP A 7 6.20 17.64 1.10
C ASP A 7 7.60 18.30 1.07
N MET A 8 8.64 17.58 1.48
CA MET A 8 10.03 18.07 1.38
C MET A 8 10.46 18.29 -0.08
N ASP A 9 10.13 17.36 -0.98
CA ASP A 9 10.44 17.50 -2.41
C ASP A 9 9.73 18.72 -3.03
N LEU A 10 8.47 18.96 -2.65
CA LEU A 10 7.70 20.13 -3.08
C LEU A 10 8.29 21.45 -2.55
N MET A 11 8.70 21.49 -1.28
CA MET A 11 9.35 22.67 -0.69
C MET A 11 10.66 23.04 -1.38
N CYS A 12 11.37 22.04 -1.92
CA CYS A 12 12.61 22.22 -2.68
C CYS A 12 12.37 22.47 -4.18
N SER A 13 11.12 22.58 -4.63
CA SER A 13 10.76 22.75 -6.04
C SER A 13 10.24 24.17 -6.30
N PRO A 14 11.09 25.17 -6.58
CA PRO A 14 10.66 26.56 -6.78
C PRO A 14 9.76 26.77 -8.01
N ALA A 15 9.76 25.81 -8.95
CA ALA A 15 8.88 25.79 -10.11
C ALA A 15 7.48 25.22 -9.81
N PHE A 16 7.25 24.67 -8.60
CA PHE A 16 5.98 24.07 -8.24
C PHE A 16 4.86 25.11 -8.19
N GLU A 17 3.74 24.80 -8.82
CA GLU A 17 2.60 25.71 -8.87
C GLU A 17 1.59 25.35 -7.77
N MET A 18 1.36 26.28 -6.85
CA MET A 18 0.50 26.07 -5.68
C MET A 18 -0.94 25.61 -6.00
N ARG A 19 -1.45 25.91 -7.20
CA ARG A 19 -2.76 25.41 -7.66
C ARG A 19 -2.80 23.89 -7.82
N GLU A 20 -1.65 23.24 -8.04
CA GLU A 20 -1.52 21.79 -8.17
C GLU A 20 -1.35 21.07 -6.82
N LEU A 21 -1.27 21.81 -5.69
CA LEU A 21 -1.06 21.24 -4.36
C LEU A 21 -2.15 20.25 -3.94
N GLY A 22 -3.41 20.50 -4.31
CA GLY A 22 -4.50 19.57 -4.03
C GLY A 22 -4.31 18.22 -4.72
N SER A 23 -3.93 18.24 -6.00
CA SER A 23 -3.65 17.04 -6.79
C SER A 23 -2.42 16.30 -6.25
N MET A 24 -1.34 17.01 -5.95
CA MET A 24 -0.11 16.41 -5.39
C MET A 24 -0.34 15.76 -4.01
N ARG A 25 -1.10 16.41 -3.12
CA ARG A 25 -1.48 15.80 -1.83
C ARG A 25 -2.31 14.55 -2.01
N THR A 26 -3.18 14.54 -3.02
CA THR A 26 -3.97 13.35 -3.34
C THR A 26 -3.08 12.20 -3.83
N VAL A 27 -2.11 12.49 -4.71
CA VAL A 27 -1.09 11.52 -5.12
C VAL A 27 -0.32 10.98 -3.92
N ALA A 28 0.15 11.85 -3.02
CA ALA A 28 0.88 11.46 -1.82
C ALA A 28 0.07 10.54 -0.89
N CYS A 29 -1.19 10.90 -0.64
CA CYS A 29 -2.10 10.09 0.18
C CYS A 29 -2.38 8.72 -0.44
N LEU A 30 -2.58 8.67 -1.76
CA LEU A 30 -2.77 7.40 -2.48
C LEU A 30 -1.51 6.53 -2.43
N ALA A 31 -0.34 7.11 -2.67
CA ALA A 31 0.95 6.42 -2.58
C ALA A 31 1.22 5.89 -1.16
N GLN A 32 0.90 6.66 -0.12
CA GLN A 32 0.97 6.21 1.28
C GLN A 32 0.07 5.00 1.54
N LYS A 33 -1.15 4.99 0.99
CA LYS A 33 -2.08 3.84 1.10
C LYS A 33 -1.56 2.61 0.37
N ILE A 34 -0.93 2.78 -0.80
CA ILE A 34 -0.31 1.69 -1.57
C ILE A 34 0.87 1.12 -0.78
N ALA A 35 1.75 1.98 -0.26
CA ALA A 35 2.88 1.57 0.58
C ALA A 35 2.41 0.81 1.83
N HIS A 36 1.32 1.24 2.47
CA HIS A 36 0.73 0.54 3.60
C HIS A 36 0.23 -0.86 3.22
N VAL A 37 -0.40 -1.01 2.04
CA VAL A 37 -0.78 -2.34 1.53
C VAL A 37 0.45 -3.21 1.31
N GLY A 38 1.50 -2.67 0.69
CA GLY A 38 2.77 -3.38 0.49
C GLY A 38 3.37 -3.87 1.80
N ASN A 39 3.48 -2.99 2.79
CA ASN A 39 3.96 -3.34 4.13
C ASN A 39 3.12 -4.45 4.76
N MET A 40 1.80 -4.29 4.80
CA MET A 40 0.88 -5.30 5.34
C MET A 40 1.03 -6.66 4.64
N LEU A 41 1.19 -6.68 3.31
CA LEU A 41 1.44 -7.92 2.57
C LEU A 41 2.76 -8.57 2.97
N THR A 42 3.77 -7.83 3.44
CA THR A 42 5.02 -8.44 3.90
C THR A 42 4.99 -8.88 5.35
N THR A 43 4.26 -8.20 6.22
CA THR A 43 4.34 -8.40 7.68
C THR A 43 3.26 -9.32 8.24
N TYR A 44 2.08 -9.39 7.61
CA TYR A 44 0.97 -10.18 8.17
C TYR A 44 1.31 -11.64 8.51
N PRO A 45 2.16 -12.37 7.75
CA PRO A 45 2.49 -13.75 8.11
C PRO A 45 3.12 -13.87 9.50
N SER A 46 3.98 -12.93 9.88
CA SER A 46 4.59 -12.87 11.21
C SER A 46 3.57 -12.38 12.25
N GLU A 47 2.77 -11.37 11.91
CA GLU A 47 1.73 -10.81 12.80
C GLU A 47 0.70 -11.89 13.21
N VAL A 48 0.35 -12.82 12.32
CA VAL A 48 -0.50 -14.00 12.64
C VAL A 48 0.12 -14.86 13.74
N VAL A 49 1.44 -15.08 13.70
CA VAL A 49 2.17 -15.91 14.68
C VAL A 49 2.36 -15.16 16.00
N GLU A 50 2.52 -13.84 15.93
CA GLU A 50 2.66 -12.97 17.10
C GLU A 50 1.31 -12.65 17.78
N ARG A 51 0.20 -13.12 17.20
CA ARG A 51 -1.18 -12.81 17.62
C ARG A 51 -1.49 -11.31 17.56
N ASP A 52 -0.81 -10.57 16.70
CA ASP A 52 -1.09 -9.17 16.45
C ASP A 52 -2.25 -9.03 15.45
N VAL A 53 -3.33 -8.39 15.90
CA VAL A 53 -4.56 -8.16 15.13
C VAL A 53 -4.66 -6.76 14.53
N SER A 54 -3.60 -5.94 14.68
CA SER A 54 -3.52 -4.58 14.14
C SER A 54 -3.57 -4.55 12.60
N SER A 55 -3.13 -5.64 11.96
CA SER A 55 -3.11 -5.81 10.52
C SER A 55 -4.52 -5.89 9.92
N PRO A 56 -4.89 -5.00 8.97
CA PRO A 56 -6.23 -4.99 8.38
C PRO A 56 -6.65 -6.32 7.75
N ILE A 57 -5.71 -7.09 7.21
CA ILE A 57 -5.99 -8.40 6.59
C ILE A 57 -6.34 -9.46 7.64
N ILE A 58 -5.70 -9.43 8.81
CA ILE A 58 -5.98 -10.33 9.94
C ILE A 58 -7.33 -9.97 10.56
N SER A 59 -7.58 -8.68 10.83
CA SER A 59 -8.89 -8.27 11.37
C SER A 59 -10.03 -8.55 10.37
N LEU A 60 -9.77 -8.50 9.06
CA LEU A 60 -10.75 -8.93 8.06
C LEU A 60 -10.97 -10.44 8.07
N ALA A 61 -9.93 -11.25 8.23
CA ALA A 61 -10.03 -12.70 8.28
C ALA A 61 -10.85 -13.17 9.48
N LEU A 62 -10.62 -12.59 10.67
CA LEU A 62 -11.41 -12.85 11.88
C LEU A 62 -12.89 -12.46 11.69
N ARG A 63 -13.16 -11.24 11.20
CA ARG A 63 -14.54 -10.77 10.94
C ARG A 63 -15.29 -11.63 9.93
N LYS A 64 -14.60 -12.22 8.97
CA LYS A 64 -15.18 -13.12 7.97
C LYS A 64 -15.22 -14.59 8.40
N GLY A 65 -14.72 -14.92 9.60
CA GLY A 65 -14.63 -16.30 10.09
C GLY A 65 -13.69 -17.19 9.28
N ILE A 66 -12.75 -16.61 8.53
CA ILE A 66 -11.74 -17.36 7.75
C ILE A 66 -10.72 -18.01 8.68
N ILE A 67 -10.44 -17.34 9.79
CA ILE A 67 -9.71 -17.87 10.94
C ILE A 67 -10.49 -17.51 12.20
N ARG A 68 -10.29 -18.28 13.26
CA ARG A 68 -10.78 -18.00 14.61
C ARG A 68 -9.65 -17.49 15.50
N GLU A 69 -9.99 -16.92 16.66
CA GLU A 69 -9.00 -16.39 17.62
C GLU A 69 -8.04 -17.47 18.15
N ASP A 70 -8.53 -18.71 18.35
CA ASP A 70 -7.72 -19.85 18.79
C ASP A 70 -6.71 -20.32 17.74
N GLU A 71 -6.87 -19.92 16.48
CA GLU A 71 -5.94 -20.20 15.39
C GLU A 71 -4.80 -19.17 15.29
N LEU A 72 -4.88 -18.04 16.03
CA LEU A 72 -3.79 -17.08 16.11
C LEU A 72 -2.61 -17.65 16.91
N GLY A 73 -1.40 -17.42 16.42
CA GLY A 73 -0.18 -18.04 16.93
C GLY A 73 0.24 -19.32 16.18
N ASP A 74 -0.64 -19.87 15.33
CA ASP A 74 -0.34 -21.02 14.50
C ASP A 74 0.00 -20.59 13.06
N LYS A 75 1.16 -21.03 12.56
CA LYS A 75 1.57 -20.83 11.16
C LYS A 75 0.58 -21.43 10.16
N ALA A 76 -0.21 -22.43 10.56
CA ALA A 76 -1.25 -23.02 9.72
C ALA A 76 -2.39 -22.02 9.37
N ALA A 77 -2.54 -20.93 10.12
CA ALA A 77 -3.51 -19.87 9.82
C ALA A 77 -3.04 -18.93 8.68
N VAL A 78 -1.72 -18.81 8.45
CA VAL A 78 -1.15 -17.86 7.45
C VAL A 78 -1.68 -18.10 6.03
N PRO A 79 -1.74 -19.33 5.49
CA PRO A 79 -2.31 -19.57 4.17
C PRO A 79 -3.81 -19.27 4.09
N LYS A 80 -4.55 -19.39 5.20
CA LYS A 80 -5.99 -19.05 5.23
C LYS A 80 -6.18 -17.54 5.10
N VAL A 81 -5.40 -16.75 5.84
CA VAL A 81 -5.38 -15.29 5.74
C VAL A 81 -4.92 -14.83 4.35
N GLY A 82 -3.94 -15.52 3.76
CA GLY A 82 -3.42 -15.21 2.40
C GLY A 82 -4.48 -15.23 1.29
N LYS A 83 -5.59 -15.96 1.48
CA LYS A 83 -6.75 -15.93 0.56
C LYS A 83 -7.40 -14.56 0.44
N LEU A 84 -7.09 -13.62 1.34
CA LEU A 84 -7.62 -12.25 1.31
C LEU A 84 -6.69 -11.24 0.66
N GLU A 85 -5.45 -11.61 0.29
CA GLU A 85 -4.49 -10.67 -0.28
C GLU A 85 -5.04 -9.95 -1.51
N TRP A 86 -5.74 -10.68 -2.36
CA TRP A 86 -6.33 -10.14 -3.59
C TRP A 86 -7.24 -8.93 -3.31
N VAL A 87 -7.93 -8.90 -2.17
CA VAL A 87 -8.81 -7.79 -1.78
C VAL A 87 -7.99 -6.50 -1.64
N PHE A 88 -6.85 -6.59 -0.97
CA PHE A 88 -5.97 -5.45 -0.73
C PHE A 88 -5.14 -5.09 -1.95
N LYS A 89 -4.71 -6.09 -2.74
CA LYS A 89 -4.03 -5.89 -4.04
C LYS A 89 -4.94 -5.14 -5.00
N ASN A 90 -6.19 -5.57 -5.18
CA ASN A 90 -7.16 -4.86 -6.02
C ASN A 90 -7.41 -3.43 -5.54
N LYS A 91 -7.41 -3.21 -4.23
CA LYS A 91 -7.50 -1.86 -3.66
C LYS A 91 -6.28 -1.01 -4.03
N ALA A 92 -5.07 -1.55 -3.91
CA ALA A 92 -3.84 -0.88 -4.32
C ALA A 92 -3.85 -0.53 -5.83
N TYR A 93 -4.22 -1.48 -6.71
CA TYR A 93 -4.37 -1.20 -8.14
C TYR A 93 -5.40 -0.11 -8.44
N SER A 94 -6.50 -0.06 -7.68
CA SER A 94 -7.48 1.03 -7.83
C SER A 94 -6.90 2.39 -7.44
N TYR A 95 -6.00 2.45 -6.46
CA TYR A 95 -5.29 3.67 -6.09
C TYR A 95 -4.24 4.07 -7.14
N ILE A 96 -3.50 3.09 -7.67
CA ILE A 96 -2.52 3.32 -8.75
C ILE A 96 -3.19 3.92 -9.98
N LYS A 97 -4.36 3.40 -10.36
CA LYS A 97 -5.13 3.96 -11.48
C LYS A 97 -5.50 5.43 -11.26
N LYS A 98 -5.89 5.80 -10.03
CA LYS A 98 -6.17 7.21 -9.67
C LYS A 98 -4.90 8.05 -9.70
N VAL A 99 -3.76 7.54 -9.24
CA VAL A 99 -2.48 8.24 -9.36
C VAL A 99 -2.17 8.54 -10.83
N ALA A 100 -2.38 7.58 -11.73
CA ALA A 100 -2.17 7.76 -13.17
C ALA A 100 -3.12 8.81 -13.81
N GLU A 101 -4.28 9.07 -13.21
CA GLU A 101 -5.17 10.18 -13.63
C GLU A 101 -4.56 11.52 -13.24
N TYR A 102 -4.15 11.68 -11.98
CA TYR A 102 -3.49 12.91 -11.48
C TYR A 102 -2.14 13.19 -12.14
N GLU A 103 -1.40 12.14 -12.50
CA GLU A 103 -0.11 12.25 -13.21
C GLU A 103 -0.21 13.04 -14.53
N LYS A 104 -1.40 13.03 -15.15
CA LYS A 104 -1.67 13.76 -16.40
C LYS A 104 -2.03 15.22 -16.16
N GLU A 105 -2.49 15.55 -14.96
CA GLU A 105 -2.97 16.88 -14.58
C GLU A 105 -1.83 17.77 -14.06
N ILE A 106 -0.86 17.18 -13.36
CA ILE A 106 0.27 17.88 -12.74
C ILE A 106 1.33 18.16 -13.81
N ARG A 107 1.71 19.44 -13.96
CA ARG A 107 2.65 19.89 -14.99
C ARG A 107 3.83 20.67 -14.42
N SER A 108 3.68 21.25 -13.24
CA SER A 108 4.72 22.10 -12.64
C SER A 108 5.95 21.31 -12.18
N ILE A 109 5.79 20.01 -11.95
CA ILE A 109 6.88 19.07 -11.63
C ILE A 109 6.72 17.77 -12.42
N ASN A 110 7.83 17.07 -12.63
CA ASN A 110 7.83 15.80 -13.35
C ASN A 110 7.55 14.64 -12.39
N ILE A 111 6.34 14.09 -12.47
CA ILE A 111 5.95 12.85 -11.77
C ILE A 111 5.63 11.71 -12.74
N ARG A 112 6.08 11.82 -14.01
CA ARG A 112 5.76 10.84 -15.03
C ARG A 112 6.35 9.46 -14.70
N GLY A 113 5.57 8.42 -14.92
CA GLY A 113 5.93 7.03 -14.62
C GLY A 113 5.77 6.65 -13.15
N PHE A 114 5.32 7.57 -12.28
CA PHE A 114 5.16 7.27 -10.86
C PHE A 114 4.12 6.17 -10.63
N SER A 115 3.01 6.16 -11.38
CA SER A 115 2.05 5.06 -11.29
C SER A 115 2.66 3.70 -11.63
N ASN A 116 3.56 3.65 -12.61
CA ASN A 116 4.22 2.40 -13.02
C ASN A 116 5.19 1.91 -11.93
N TYR A 117 5.96 2.83 -11.34
CA TYR A 117 6.80 2.49 -10.19
C TYR A 117 6.00 1.90 -9.04
N LEU A 118 4.79 2.42 -8.77
CA LEU A 118 3.91 1.89 -7.73
C LEU A 118 3.37 0.48 -8.08
N VAL A 119 3.21 0.15 -9.36
CA VAL A 119 2.91 -1.24 -9.80
C VAL A 119 4.07 -2.16 -9.47
N GLU A 120 5.28 -1.80 -9.91
CA GLU A 120 6.49 -2.59 -9.66
C GLU A 120 6.73 -2.81 -8.17
N LEU A 121 6.45 -1.79 -7.34
CA LEU A 121 6.57 -1.87 -5.90
C LEU A 121 5.64 -2.94 -5.31
N ILE A 122 4.37 -2.99 -5.73
CA ILE A 122 3.41 -3.99 -5.26
C ILE A 122 3.81 -5.40 -5.71
N GLU A 123 4.29 -5.56 -6.94
CA GLU A 123 4.77 -6.84 -7.48
C GLU A 123 6.02 -7.34 -6.76
N ARG A 124 6.94 -6.44 -6.38
CA ARG A 124 8.12 -6.79 -5.58
C ARG A 124 7.75 -7.33 -4.19
N PHE A 125 6.74 -6.75 -3.55
CA PHE A 125 6.28 -7.23 -2.25
C PHE A 125 5.68 -8.64 -2.31
N GLU A 126 5.09 -9.02 -3.45
CA GLU A 126 4.66 -10.39 -3.70
C GLU A 126 5.86 -11.36 -3.82
N GLY A 127 6.88 -11.00 -4.60
CA GLY A 127 8.07 -11.83 -4.79
C GLY A 127 8.92 -12.01 -3.52
N SER A 128 8.91 -11.03 -2.62
CA SER A 128 9.73 -11.04 -1.40
C SER A 128 9.41 -12.18 -0.41
N ARG A 129 8.24 -12.82 -0.54
CA ARG A 129 7.87 -13.98 0.29
C ARG A 129 8.42 -15.31 -0.19
N LEU A 130 8.79 -15.43 -1.47
CA LEU A 130 9.38 -16.66 -2.00
C LEU A 130 10.84 -16.87 -1.53
N LEU A 131 11.40 -15.88 -0.83
CA LEU A 131 12.80 -15.85 -0.38
C LEU A 131 12.96 -16.00 1.15
N ARG A 132 11.87 -16.17 1.91
CA ARG A 132 11.86 -16.27 3.37
C ARG A 132 11.25 -17.58 3.86
#